data_AF-A0A0P9L1A8-F1
#
_entry.id   AF-A0A0P9L1A8-F1
#
_cell.length_a   1.000
_cell.length_b   1.000
_cell.length_c   1.000
_cell.angle_alpha   90.00
_cell.angle_beta   90.00
_cell.angle_gamma   90.00
#
_symmetry.space_group_name_H-M   'P 1'
#
loop_
_entity.id
_entity.type
_entity.pdbx_description
1 polymer ?
#
loop_
_entity_poly.entity_id
_entity_poly.type
_entity_poly.pdbx_seq_one_letter_code
_entity_poly.pdbx_strand_id
1 'polypeptide(L)'
;MEQEVRIGAVGLAHDVPEFCGRSPPIFAAWRFWLPPGSFMIGSNCPRTIHGSAQAESALAPYSYLSSPHGRMLAKFLYGIAEFERDLISERVKSGLAAARARGRKLGRQVGVRPKSEKLYPKVMEAIEAGRSYRWIARDLGISKNTVTEIVRRHRETA
;
A
#
# COMPACT_ATOMS: atom_id res chain seq x y z
N MET A 1 -29.61 44.92 -38.64
CA MET A 1 -28.25 44.90 -39.20
C MET A 1 -27.70 43.50 -38.96
N GLU A 2 -28.15 42.59 -39.81
CA GLU A 2 -27.81 41.17 -39.84
C GLU A 2 -26.44 40.99 -40.52
N GLN A 3 -25.63 40.07 -40.01
CA GLN A 3 -24.67 39.32 -40.83
C GLN A 3 -24.70 37.88 -40.32
N GLU A 4 -25.59 37.12 -40.94
CA GLU A 4 -25.64 35.66 -40.96
C GLU A 4 -24.56 35.16 -41.93
N VAL A 5 -23.69 34.24 -41.51
CA VAL A 5 -22.84 33.48 -42.44
C VAL A 5 -23.13 32.00 -42.23
N ARG A 6 -24.00 31.49 -43.10
CA ARG A 6 -24.15 30.06 -43.41
C ARG A 6 -23.18 29.66 -44.52
N ILE A 7 -23.07 28.34 -44.69
CA ILE A 7 -22.48 27.55 -45.80
C ILE A 7 -21.05 27.06 -45.46
N GLY A 8 -20.73 25.76 -45.45
CA GLY A 8 -21.50 24.59 -45.88
C GLY A 8 -20.88 23.27 -45.43
N ALA A 9 -21.74 22.25 -45.39
CA ALA A 9 -21.39 20.86 -45.17
C ALA A 9 -21.00 20.19 -46.49
N VAL A 10 -19.80 19.60 -46.52
CA VAL A 10 -19.33 18.52 -47.43
C VAL A 10 -18.15 17.90 -46.67
N GLY A 11 -17.95 16.59 -46.47
CA GLY A 11 -18.61 15.37 -46.89
C GLY A 11 -17.89 14.24 -46.16
N LEU A 12 -18.62 13.15 -45.90
CA LEU A 12 -18.06 11.89 -45.43
C LEU A 12 -17.12 11.33 -46.50
N ALA A 13 -15.86 11.06 -46.15
CA ALA A 13 -15.01 10.16 -46.89
C ALA A 13 -14.21 9.32 -45.89
N HIS A 14 -14.38 8.02 -46.04
CA HIS A 14 -13.69 6.96 -45.34
C HIS A 14 -12.22 6.96 -45.74
N ASP A 15 -11.30 6.96 -44.78
CA ASP A 15 -9.95 6.42 -44.98
C ASP A 15 -9.37 6.02 -43.61
N VAL A 16 -9.62 4.76 -43.23
CA VAL A 16 -8.91 4.09 -42.16
C VAL A 16 -7.72 3.39 -42.82
N PRO A 17 -6.46 3.78 -42.56
CA PRO A 17 -5.34 3.03 -43.09
C PRO A 17 -5.16 1.73 -42.29
N GLU A 18 -5.49 0.61 -42.93
CA GLU A 18 -4.98 -0.72 -42.59
C GLU A 18 -3.45 -0.68 -42.62
N PHE A 19 -2.81 -0.98 -41.49
CA PHE A 19 -1.39 -1.30 -41.43
C PHE A 19 -1.21 -2.70 -40.85
N CYS A 20 -1.46 -3.70 -41.69
CA CYS A 20 -1.01 -5.07 -41.47
C CYS A 20 0.24 -5.32 -42.31
N GLY A 21 1.31 -5.82 -41.69
CA GLY A 21 2.42 -6.43 -42.42
C GLY A 21 3.74 -5.67 -42.45
N ARG A 22 4.33 -5.37 -41.28
CA ARG A 22 5.79 -5.36 -41.11
C ARG A 22 6.15 -5.57 -39.65
N SER A 23 6.62 -6.76 -39.33
CA SER A 23 7.33 -7.08 -38.10
C SER A 23 8.77 -6.53 -38.16
N PRO A 24 9.21 -5.72 -37.19
CA PRO A 24 10.61 -5.69 -36.78
C PRO A 24 10.80 -6.35 -35.39
N PRO A 25 11.92 -7.06 -35.17
CA PRO A 25 12.12 -7.94 -34.04
C PRO A 25 12.83 -7.22 -32.88
N ILE A 26 12.16 -6.98 -31.75
CA ILE A 26 12.85 -6.67 -30.48
C ILE A 26 12.01 -7.13 -29.27
N PHE A 27 11.65 -8.42 -29.24
CA PHE A 27 11.39 -9.08 -27.96
C PHE A 27 12.73 -9.37 -27.29
N ALA A 28 13.26 -8.39 -26.55
CA ALA A 28 14.30 -8.61 -25.55
C ALA A 28 13.65 -8.53 -24.15
N ALA A 29 13.08 -9.67 -23.75
CA ALA A 29 13.15 -10.24 -22.41
C ALA A 29 12.80 -9.37 -21.19
N TRP A 30 11.53 -9.28 -20.83
CA TRP A 30 11.10 -9.09 -19.43
C TRP A 30 9.80 -9.86 -19.12
N ARG A 31 9.84 -11.20 -19.21
CA ARG A 31 8.72 -12.07 -18.81
C ARG A 31 9.20 -13.44 -18.31
N PHE A 32 10.00 -13.52 -17.25
CA PHE A 32 10.28 -14.86 -16.69
C PHE A 32 10.48 -15.06 -15.17
N TRP A 33 10.54 -14.08 -14.28
CA TRP A 33 10.64 -14.41 -12.84
C TRP A 33 9.89 -13.45 -11.93
N LEU A 34 8.64 -13.79 -11.62
CA LEU A 34 8.00 -13.45 -10.34
C LEU A 34 6.91 -14.51 -10.07
N PRO A 35 7.08 -15.39 -9.07
CA PRO A 35 6.02 -16.29 -8.64
C PRO A 35 4.88 -15.48 -7.97
N PRO A 36 3.61 -15.94 -8.07
CA PRO A 36 2.51 -15.28 -7.40
C PRO A 36 2.66 -15.45 -5.88
N GLY A 37 2.79 -14.32 -5.16
CA GLY A 37 2.82 -14.30 -3.68
C GLY A 37 4.07 -13.75 -3.01
N SER A 38 5.04 -13.18 -3.73
CA SER A 38 6.22 -12.55 -3.11
C SER A 38 6.05 -11.03 -2.91
N PHE A 39 5.80 -10.64 -1.65
CA PHE A 39 5.95 -9.27 -1.17
C PHE A 39 7.42 -9.08 -0.73
N MET A 40 8.25 -8.42 -1.55
CA MET A 40 9.60 -8.02 -1.17
C MET A 40 9.57 -6.69 -0.42
N ILE A 41 9.83 -6.74 0.89
CA ILE A 41 10.34 -5.58 1.64
C ILE A 41 11.85 -5.55 1.41
N GLY A 42 12.27 -4.91 0.32
CA GLY A 42 13.67 -4.62 0.04
C GLY A 42 14.12 -3.39 0.81
N SER A 43 14.56 -3.57 2.06
CA SER A 43 15.30 -2.55 2.81
C SER A 43 16.76 -2.56 2.39
N ASN A 44 17.07 -2.08 1.18
CA ASN A 44 18.32 -1.40 0.87
C ASN A 44 18.22 -0.75 -0.52
N CYS A 45 17.72 0.48 -0.59
CA CYS A 45 17.82 1.30 -1.79
C CYS A 45 19.16 2.07 -1.68
N PRO A 46 20.12 1.89 -2.61
CA PRO A 46 21.41 2.54 -2.51
C PRO A 46 21.24 4.06 -2.59
N ARG A 47 21.52 4.71 -1.47
CA ARG A 47 21.56 6.17 -1.35
C ARG A 47 22.92 6.66 -1.83
N THR A 48 23.05 6.83 -3.14
CA THR A 48 24.11 7.68 -3.72
C THR A 48 23.62 8.30 -5.03
N ILE A 49 22.98 9.45 -4.90
CA ILE A 49 22.87 10.43 -6.00
C ILE A 49 23.92 11.49 -5.68
N HIS A 50 25.13 11.30 -6.21
CA HIS A 50 26.05 12.41 -6.41
C HIS A 50 25.59 13.19 -7.64
N GLY A 51 25.78 14.51 -7.54
CA GLY A 51 25.10 15.50 -8.34
C GLY A 51 25.29 15.33 -9.84
N SER A 52 24.16 15.23 -10.54
CA SER A 52 23.97 16.00 -11.76
C SER A 52 23.06 17.17 -11.38
N ALA A 53 23.70 18.31 -11.12
CA ALA A 53 23.05 19.59 -11.31
C ALA A 53 22.63 19.67 -12.78
N GLN A 54 21.37 19.31 -13.07
CA GLN A 54 20.56 19.69 -14.23
C GLN A 54 19.25 18.88 -14.21
N ALA A 55 18.34 19.28 -13.32
CA ALA A 55 16.92 19.02 -13.45
C ALA A 55 16.16 20.30 -13.11
N GLU A 56 16.57 21.42 -13.69
CA GLU A 56 15.70 22.57 -13.88
C GLU A 56 15.17 22.53 -15.32
N SER A 57 13.87 22.85 -15.48
CA SER A 57 13.13 23.00 -16.75
C SER A 57 12.34 21.80 -17.29
N ALA A 58 11.31 21.33 -16.57
CA ALA A 58 10.14 20.74 -17.28
C ALA A 58 8.83 20.65 -16.48
N LEU A 59 8.80 20.84 -15.16
CA LEU A 59 7.55 20.80 -14.39
C LEU A 59 7.53 21.88 -13.29
N ALA A 60 7.32 23.13 -13.69
CA ALA A 60 7.02 24.21 -12.75
C ALA A 60 5.56 24.72 -12.91
N PRO A 61 4.52 23.92 -12.64
CA PRO A 61 3.16 24.45 -12.59
C PRO A 61 2.82 25.22 -11.29
N TYR A 62 3.78 25.54 -10.41
CA TYR A 62 3.51 26.27 -9.16
C TYR A 62 4.53 27.39 -8.87
N SER A 63 4.80 28.28 -9.83
CA SER A 63 5.64 29.48 -9.56
C SER A 63 4.98 30.47 -8.57
N TYR A 64 3.66 30.38 -8.36
CA TYR A 64 2.92 31.30 -7.51
C TYR A 64 3.16 31.10 -6.00
N LEU A 65 3.53 29.88 -5.56
CA LEU A 65 3.87 29.58 -4.16
C LEU A 65 5.24 30.13 -3.75
N SER A 66 6.11 30.44 -4.72
CA SER A 66 7.42 31.04 -4.48
C SER A 66 7.36 32.55 -4.26
N SER A 67 6.24 33.21 -4.58
CA SER A 67 6.02 34.63 -4.29
C SER A 67 5.89 34.88 -2.78
N PRO A 68 6.26 36.07 -2.25
CA PRO A 68 6.07 36.38 -0.82
C PRO A 68 4.63 36.20 -0.33
N HIS A 69 3.64 36.55 -1.16
CA HIS A 69 2.22 36.34 -0.90
C HIS A 69 1.84 34.84 -0.92
N GLY A 70 2.36 34.07 -1.88
CA GLY A 70 2.16 32.62 -1.95
C GLY A 70 2.72 31.87 -0.75
N ARG A 71 3.89 32.29 -0.24
CA ARG A 71 4.47 31.73 1.00
C ARG A 71 3.61 32.03 2.23
N MET A 72 3.01 33.21 2.31
CA MET A 72 2.08 33.55 3.40
C MET A 72 0.83 32.67 3.35
N LEU A 73 0.21 32.54 2.18
CA LEU A 73 -0.97 31.68 2.01
C LEU A 73 -0.67 30.21 2.29
N ALA A 74 0.50 29.71 1.86
CA ALA A 74 0.92 28.35 2.17
C ALA A 74 1.03 28.10 3.68
N LYS A 75 1.58 29.06 4.44
CA LYS A 75 1.65 28.96 5.91
C LYS A 75 0.28 29.01 6.57
N PHE A 76 -0.62 29.85 6.06
CA PHE A 76 -1.99 29.92 6.56
C PHE A 76 -2.75 28.61 6.34
N LEU A 77 -2.68 28.06 5.12
CA LEU A 77 -3.30 26.78 4.79
C LEU A 77 -2.68 25.62 5.59
N TYR A 78 -1.37 25.67 5.83
CA TYR A 78 -0.70 24.73 6.73
C TYR A 78 -1.28 24.80 8.15
N GLY A 79 -1.47 26.01 8.69
CA GLY A 79 -2.10 26.19 10.00
C GLY A 79 -3.53 25.67 10.07
N ILE A 80 -4.33 25.84 9.01
CA ILE A 80 -5.67 25.23 8.92
C ILE A 80 -5.58 23.70 8.90
N ALA A 81 -4.66 23.14 8.14
CA ALA A 81 -4.50 21.68 8.06
C ALA A 81 -4.07 21.06 9.41
N GLU A 82 -3.25 21.75 10.19
CA GLU A 82 -2.91 21.35 11.56
C GLU A 82 -4.13 21.44 12.49
N PHE A 83 -4.88 22.54 12.44
CA PHE A 83 -6.09 22.73 13.23
C PHE A 83 -7.15 21.64 12.97
N GLU A 84 -7.41 21.30 11.71
CA GLU A 84 -8.35 20.23 11.37
C GLU A 84 -7.88 18.86 11.87
N ARG A 85 -6.57 18.59 11.78
CA ARG A 85 -5.98 17.35 12.32
C ARG A 85 -6.19 17.26 13.84
N ASP A 86 -6.01 18.36 14.55
CA ASP A 86 -6.18 18.41 15.99
C ASP A 86 -7.65 18.21 16.40
N LEU A 87 -8.61 18.82 15.69
CA LEU A 87 -10.04 18.58 15.92
C LEU A 87 -10.43 17.10 15.71
N ILE A 88 -9.89 16.44 14.69
CA ILE A 88 -10.10 15.00 14.47
C ILE A 88 -9.49 14.19 15.63
N SER A 89 -8.28 14.54 16.05
CA SER A 89 -7.58 13.90 17.17
C SER A 89 -8.38 14.01 18.48
N GLU A 90 -8.92 15.18 18.78
CA GLU A 90 -9.77 15.41 19.95
C GLU A 90 -11.03 14.56 19.93
N ARG A 91 -11.69 14.45 18.78
CA ARG A 91 -12.88 13.58 18.62
C ARG A 91 -12.55 12.11 18.85
N VAL A 92 -11.42 11.63 18.33
CA VAL A 92 -10.99 10.24 18.55
C VAL A 92 -10.67 10.03 20.02
N LYS A 93 -9.97 10.96 20.67
CA LYS A 93 -9.64 10.88 22.10
C LYS A 93 -10.89 10.85 22.97
N SER A 94 -11.88 11.70 22.71
CA SER A 94 -13.14 11.73 23.46
C SER A 94 -13.95 10.44 23.26
N GLY A 95 -14.00 9.91 22.03
CA GLY A 95 -14.61 8.61 21.74
C GLY A 95 -13.92 7.45 22.47
N LEU A 96 -12.57 7.43 22.50
CA LEU A 96 -11.80 6.42 23.22
C LEU A 96 -12.01 6.54 24.73
N ALA A 97 -12.08 7.75 25.28
CA ALA A 97 -12.38 7.98 26.70
C ALA A 97 -13.78 7.45 27.07
N ALA A 98 -14.79 7.71 26.24
CA ALA A 98 -16.13 7.16 26.43
C ALA A 98 -16.16 5.62 26.32
N ALA A 99 -15.42 5.04 25.38
CA ALA A 99 -15.32 3.58 25.25
C ALA A 99 -14.61 2.92 26.45
N ARG A 100 -13.57 3.57 26.99
CA ARG A 100 -12.88 3.15 28.23
C ARG A 100 -13.81 3.23 29.43
N ALA A 101 -14.58 4.32 29.57
CA ALA A 101 -15.57 4.48 30.64
C ALA A 101 -16.67 3.39 30.59
N ARG A 102 -17.05 2.94 29.39
CA ARG A 102 -17.94 1.78 29.19
C ARG A 102 -17.27 0.42 29.45
N GLY A 103 -16.00 0.40 29.90
CA GLY A 103 -15.26 -0.82 30.21
C GLY A 103 -14.82 -1.63 28.98
N ARG A 104 -14.86 -1.08 27.76
CA ARG A 104 -14.39 -1.80 26.57
C ARG A 104 -12.86 -1.88 26.58
N LYS A 105 -12.33 -3.11 26.48
CA LYS A 105 -10.88 -3.34 26.28
C LYS A 105 -10.48 -2.91 24.87
N LEU A 106 -9.78 -1.79 24.77
CA LEU A 106 -9.24 -1.26 23.53
C LEU A 106 -7.95 -1.98 23.13
N GLY A 107 -7.69 -2.11 21.82
CA GLY A 107 -6.49 -2.73 21.29
C GLY A 107 -6.60 -4.25 21.10
N ARG A 108 -5.46 -4.89 20.81
CA ARG A 108 -5.37 -6.35 20.62
C ARG A 108 -5.66 -7.04 21.95
N GLN A 109 -6.63 -7.95 21.98
CA GLN A 109 -6.91 -8.73 23.17
C GLN A 109 -5.68 -9.55 23.58
N VAL A 110 -5.36 -9.50 24.87
CA VAL A 110 -4.32 -10.32 25.48
C VAL A 110 -4.82 -11.75 25.52
N GLY A 111 -4.05 -12.67 24.94
CA GLY A 111 -4.40 -14.09 24.92
C GLY A 111 -4.01 -14.78 23.62
N VAL A 112 -4.54 -15.99 23.50
CA VAL A 112 -4.25 -16.90 22.39
C VAL A 112 -4.84 -16.33 21.12
N ARG A 113 -4.05 -16.36 20.05
CA ARG A 113 -4.56 -15.91 18.76
C ARG A 113 -5.65 -16.91 18.35
N PRO A 114 -6.86 -16.47 17.94
CA PRO A 114 -7.94 -17.40 17.58
C PRO A 114 -7.56 -18.33 16.42
N LYS A 115 -6.63 -17.91 15.55
CA LYS A 115 -6.04 -18.75 14.50
C LYS A 115 -5.18 -19.88 15.09
N SER A 116 -4.41 -19.61 16.14
CA SER A 116 -3.55 -20.60 16.81
C SER A 116 -4.37 -21.69 17.48
N GLU A 117 -5.50 -21.32 18.10
CA GLU A 117 -6.38 -22.27 18.78
C GLU A 117 -7.07 -23.22 17.79
N LYS A 118 -7.54 -22.70 16.65
CA LYS A 118 -8.11 -23.54 15.58
C LYS A 118 -7.10 -24.51 14.96
N LEU A 119 -5.82 -24.15 14.93
CA LEU A 119 -4.76 -24.94 14.30
C LEU A 119 -4.02 -25.84 15.30
N TYR A 120 -4.34 -25.74 16.60
CA TYR A 120 -3.80 -26.57 17.65
C TYR A 120 -3.81 -28.08 17.35
N PRO A 121 -4.96 -28.71 16.99
CA PRO A 121 -4.99 -30.16 16.76
C PRO A 121 -4.10 -30.59 15.60
N LYS A 122 -4.05 -29.79 14.52
CA LYS A 122 -3.22 -30.07 13.34
C LYS A 122 -1.73 -29.94 13.63
N VAL A 123 -1.35 -28.99 14.49
CA VAL A 123 0.04 -28.83 14.94
C VAL A 123 0.47 -30.05 15.75
N MET A 124 -0.39 -30.54 16.65
CA MET A 124 -0.09 -31.72 17.47
C MET A 124 0.04 -33.00 16.62
N GLU A 125 -0.91 -33.24 15.71
CA GLU A 125 -0.85 -34.36 14.75
C GLU A 125 0.45 -34.35 13.93
N ALA A 126 0.87 -33.17 13.45
CA ALA A 126 2.11 -33.05 12.68
C ALA A 126 3.39 -33.27 13.53
N ILE A 127 3.32 -32.99 14.85
CA ILE A 127 4.41 -33.27 15.79
C ILE A 127 4.49 -34.76 16.09
N GLU A 128 3.35 -35.42 16.29
CA GLU A 128 3.26 -36.89 16.45
C GLU A 128 3.78 -37.61 15.20
N ALA A 129 3.51 -37.07 14.01
CA ALA A 129 4.11 -37.52 12.75
C ALA A 129 5.61 -37.19 12.60
N GLY A 130 6.26 -36.61 13.62
CA GLY A 130 7.70 -36.32 13.64
C GLY A 130 8.14 -35.19 12.70
N ARG A 131 7.22 -34.33 12.23
CA ARG A 131 7.57 -33.25 11.30
C ARG A 131 8.33 -32.13 12.00
N SER A 132 9.28 -31.51 11.29
CA SER A 132 10.01 -30.37 11.83
C SER A 132 9.10 -29.15 12.02
N TYR A 133 9.34 -28.37 13.07
CA TYR A 133 8.64 -27.10 13.35
C TYR A 133 8.61 -26.14 12.15
N ARG A 134 9.68 -26.11 11.34
CA ARG A 134 9.78 -25.25 10.15
C ARG A 134 8.95 -25.76 8.98
N TRP A 135 8.72 -27.08 8.91
CA TRP A 135 7.82 -27.67 7.93
C TRP A 135 6.37 -27.36 8.30
N ILE A 136 5.99 -27.57 9.57
CA ILE A 136 4.65 -27.29 10.11
C ILE A 136 4.27 -25.81 9.91
N ALA A 137 5.20 -24.89 10.18
CA ALA A 137 5.01 -23.46 9.96
C ALA A 137 4.70 -23.11 8.50
N ARG A 138 5.37 -23.77 7.55
CA ARG A 138 5.17 -23.55 6.11
C ARG A 138 3.85 -24.15 5.62
N ASP A 139 3.55 -25.36 6.05
CA ASP A 139 2.34 -26.09 5.65
C ASP A 139 1.06 -25.41 6.16
N LEU A 140 1.04 -24.99 7.43
CA LEU A 140 -0.11 -24.34 8.05
C LEU A 140 -0.16 -22.80 7.83
N GLY A 141 0.85 -22.22 7.17
CA GLY A 141 0.94 -20.78 6.94
C GLY A 141 0.96 -19.95 8.24
N ILE A 142 1.79 -20.37 9.20
CA ILE A 142 1.96 -19.69 10.50
C ILE A 142 3.45 -19.42 10.74
N SER A 143 3.78 -18.38 11.52
CA SER A 143 5.16 -18.15 11.94
C SER A 143 5.66 -19.26 12.88
N LYS A 144 6.97 -19.57 12.79
CA LYS A 144 7.64 -20.53 13.69
C LYS A 144 7.37 -20.21 15.17
N ASN A 145 7.37 -18.93 15.52
CA ASN A 145 7.13 -18.47 16.89
C ASN A 145 5.75 -18.91 17.42
N THR A 146 4.74 -18.98 16.54
CA THR A 146 3.41 -19.42 16.92
C THR A 146 3.37 -20.93 17.14
N VAL A 147 4.07 -21.71 16.31
CA VAL A 147 4.18 -23.17 16.50
C VAL A 147 4.90 -23.48 17.82
N THR A 148 6.01 -22.78 18.10
CA THR A 148 6.74 -22.96 19.37
C THR A 148 5.92 -22.51 20.58
N GLU A 149 5.11 -21.46 20.45
CA GLU A 149 4.23 -20.99 21.52
C GLU A 149 3.12 -22.00 21.82
N ILE A 150 2.51 -22.59 20.77
CA ILE A 150 1.52 -23.68 20.91
C ILE A 150 2.13 -24.87 21.65
N VAL A 151 3.34 -25.29 21.28
CA VAL A 151 4.02 -26.42 21.92
C VAL A 151 4.42 -26.11 23.36
N ARG A 152 4.92 -24.89 23.62
CA ARG A 152 5.21 -24.43 24.98
C ARG A 152 3.96 -24.50 25.86
N ARG A 153 2.84 -23.97 25.36
CA ARG A 153 1.55 -24.00 26.06
C ARG A 153 1.03 -25.42 26.30
N HIS A 154 1.18 -26.31 25.31
CA HIS A 154 0.80 -27.72 25.45
C HIS A 154 1.56 -28.40 26.59
N ARG A 155 2.87 -28.18 26.69
CA ARG A 155 3.71 -28.70 27.79
C ARG A 155 3.38 -28.12 29.16
N GLU A 156 2.87 -26.89 29.21
CA GLU A 156 2.48 -26.23 30.47
C GLU A 156 1.08 -26.67 30.94
N THR A 157 0.27 -27.24 30.04
CA THR A 157 -1.12 -27.65 30.32
C THR A 157 -1.27 -29.16 30.50
N ALA A 158 -0.36 -29.94 29.90
CA ALA A 158 -0.28 -31.40 30.05
C ALA A 158 0.48 -31.79 31.32
#